data_AF-A0A954G117-F1
#
_entry.id   AF-A0A954G117-F1
#
_cell.length_a   1.000
_cell.length_b   1.000
_cell.length_c   1.000
_cell.angle_alpha   90.00
_cell.angle_beta   90.00
_cell.angle_gamma   90.00
#
_symmetry.space_group_name_H-M   'P 1'
#
loop_
_entity.id
_entity.type
_entity.pdbx_description
1 polymer ?
#
loop_
_entity_poly.entity_id
_entity_poly.type
_entity_poly.pdbx_seq_one_letter_code
_entity_poly.pdbx_strand_id
1 'polypeptide(L)'
;ELIELDDPPKLDLRKKHTIEVVVDRFKVKAEISQRLAESFETALKLADNRAMVVSMDNPEESPHLFSGKFACPICGYSISELEPRIFSFNNPVGACPTCDGLGVQEFFDAELVVSHPELSCAGGAIRKWDRRNVYYFQMLQSLAAHYDFDVEAPFETLPQRVKDVILYGSDEEPIRFRYLNEKGRSVTREHPFEGVIPNMERRYDETDSSVVREELSKYLSVQPCEDCSGDRLNIQARHVFIGEHNLPAITRLPIRDAAYYFEHLSLEGHLAKVGEKVITEITNRLHFLVNVGLDYLSLDRSAETLSGGEAQRIRLASQIGSGLVGVMYVLDEPSIGLHQRDNDRLLNTLTRLRDLGNTVIVVEHDEEAIRSADHVVDIGPGAGIHGGKIVAQGSPAEILQQSGSLTADFLSGRRSIQVPSKRVPPNPLKALRIEGATGNNLKEVTVDIPAGLFVVVT
;
A
#
# COMPACT_ATOMS: atom_id res chain seq x y z
N GLU A 1 -28.36 42.93 -12.27
CA GLU A 1 -29.09 44.20 -12.08
C GLU A 1 -28.76 44.72 -10.69
N LEU A 2 -28.45 46.00 -10.52
CA LEU A 2 -28.09 46.58 -9.23
C LEU A 2 -29.34 47.24 -8.66
N ILE A 3 -29.79 46.80 -7.49
CA ILE A 3 -31.08 47.17 -6.91
C ILE A 3 -30.86 47.75 -5.52
N GLU A 4 -31.61 48.81 -5.20
CA GLU A 4 -31.57 49.43 -3.87
C GLU A 4 -32.22 48.51 -2.82
N LEU A 5 -31.61 48.40 -1.65
CA LEU A 5 -32.03 47.49 -0.57
C LEU A 5 -33.42 47.82 0.02
N ASP A 6 -33.87 49.07 -0.12
CA ASP A 6 -35.13 49.55 0.45
C ASP A 6 -36.37 49.05 -0.30
N ASP A 7 -36.22 48.57 -1.54
CA ASP A 7 -37.30 47.99 -2.35
C ASP A 7 -36.84 46.72 -3.11
N PRO A 8 -36.67 45.58 -2.41
CA PRO A 8 -36.15 44.36 -3.03
C PRO A 8 -37.19 43.72 -3.96
N PRO A 9 -36.76 43.16 -5.11
CA PRO A 9 -37.66 42.51 -6.04
C PRO A 9 -38.22 41.22 -5.44
N LYS A 10 -39.47 40.87 -5.79
CA LYS A 10 -40.03 39.56 -5.44
C LYS A 10 -39.33 38.45 -6.23
N LEU A 11 -38.63 37.57 -5.54
CA LEU A 11 -37.92 36.44 -6.13
C LEU A 11 -38.83 35.22 -6.29
N ASP A 12 -38.71 34.53 -7.43
CA ASP A 12 -39.47 33.32 -7.74
C ASP A 12 -38.90 32.10 -6.98
N LEU A 13 -39.69 31.52 -6.07
CA LEU A 13 -39.29 30.39 -5.22
C LEU A 13 -38.86 29.13 -6.01
N ARG A 14 -39.21 29.01 -7.30
CA ARG A 14 -38.87 27.84 -8.14
C ARG A 14 -37.60 28.03 -8.98
N LYS A 15 -36.96 29.20 -8.90
CA LYS A 15 -35.73 29.51 -9.65
C LYS A 15 -34.56 29.69 -8.69
N LYS A 16 -33.37 29.31 -9.13
CA LYS A 16 -32.12 29.64 -8.43
C LYS A 16 -31.82 31.12 -8.66
N HIS A 17 -31.49 31.83 -7.59
CA HIS A 17 -31.10 33.25 -7.62
C HIS A 17 -29.68 33.41 -7.12
N THR A 18 -28.95 34.35 -7.71
CA THR A 18 -27.65 34.80 -7.21
C THR A 18 -27.86 36.19 -6.63
N ILE A 19 -27.62 36.36 -5.34
CA ILE A 19 -27.82 37.62 -4.61
C ILE A 19 -26.47 38.03 -4.05
N GLU A 20 -26.02 39.22 -4.43
CA GLU A 20 -24.71 39.77 -4.06
C GLU A 20 -24.93 41.16 -3.48
N VAL A 21 -24.37 41.40 -2.29
CA VAL A 21 -24.49 42.70 -1.61
C VAL A 21 -23.25 43.52 -1.91
N VAL A 22 -23.45 44.71 -2.48
CA VAL A 22 -22.38 45.68 -2.70
C VAL A 22 -22.06 46.37 -1.38
N VAL A 23 -20.91 46.03 -0.79
CA VAL A 23 -20.48 46.56 0.53
C VAL A 23 -19.76 47.91 0.40
N ASP A 24 -18.87 48.06 -0.58
CA ASP A 24 -18.17 49.32 -0.84
C ASP A 24 -17.79 49.46 -2.32
N ARG A 25 -17.48 50.68 -2.75
CA ARG A 25 -16.92 51.03 -4.05
C ARG A 25 -15.74 51.98 -3.86
N PHE A 26 -14.58 51.58 -4.36
CA PHE A 26 -13.33 52.31 -4.16
C PHE A 26 -12.43 52.28 -5.39
N LYS A 27 -11.49 53.23 -5.47
CA LYS A 27 -10.37 53.20 -6.42
C LYS A 27 -9.10 52.89 -5.63
N VAL A 28 -8.38 51.82 -6.03
CA VAL A 28 -7.19 51.35 -5.30
C VAL A 28 -6.12 52.44 -5.24
N LYS A 29 -5.81 52.90 -4.02
CA LYS A 29 -4.79 53.91 -3.70
C LYS A 29 -4.08 53.50 -2.40
N ALA A 30 -2.84 53.93 -2.20
CA ALA A 30 -2.06 53.58 -1.01
C ALA A 30 -2.72 54.04 0.31
N GLU A 31 -3.47 55.15 0.27
CA GLU A 31 -4.08 55.80 1.44
C GLU A 31 -5.37 55.13 1.95
N ILE A 32 -5.95 54.17 1.21
CA ILE A 32 -7.25 53.57 1.56
C ILE A 32 -7.16 52.20 2.23
N SER A 33 -5.97 51.80 2.73
CA SER A 33 -5.73 50.48 3.32
C SER A 33 -6.70 50.15 4.47
N GLN A 34 -6.95 51.10 5.38
CA GLN A 34 -7.87 50.91 6.50
C GLN A 34 -9.32 50.72 6.02
N ARG A 35 -9.79 51.55 5.08
CA ARG A 35 -11.13 51.43 4.49
C ARG A 35 -11.32 50.10 3.76
N LEU A 36 -10.30 49.63 3.05
CA LEU A 36 -10.29 48.32 2.40
C LEU A 36 -10.45 47.20 3.43
N ALA A 37 -9.68 47.24 4.52
CA ALA A 37 -9.77 46.24 5.58
C ALA A 37 -11.17 46.20 6.23
N GLU A 38 -11.73 47.35 6.59
CA GLU A 38 -13.08 47.46 7.18
C GLU A 38 -14.17 46.96 6.22
N SER A 39 -14.05 47.26 4.93
CA SER A 39 -15.00 46.82 3.90
C SER A 39 -14.91 45.31 3.68
N PHE A 40 -13.70 44.75 3.63
CA PHE A 40 -13.48 43.30 3.54
C PHE A 40 -14.02 42.57 4.76
N GLU A 41 -13.77 43.08 5.97
CA GLU A 41 -14.30 42.49 7.20
C GLU A 41 -15.84 42.50 7.21
N THR A 42 -16.44 43.59 6.74
CA THR A 42 -17.91 43.70 6.62
C THR A 42 -18.46 42.70 5.59
N ALA A 43 -17.82 42.58 4.42
CA ALA A 43 -18.21 41.60 3.41
C ALA A 43 -18.12 40.16 3.93
N LEU A 44 -17.00 39.81 4.57
CA LEU A 44 -16.81 38.50 5.19
C LEU A 44 -17.85 38.21 6.27
N LYS A 45 -18.23 39.19 7.11
CA LYS A 45 -19.28 39.02 8.12
C LYS A 45 -20.67 38.84 7.51
N LEU A 46 -21.00 39.55 6.43
CA LEU A 46 -22.32 39.50 5.80
C LEU A 46 -22.55 38.23 4.97
N ALA A 47 -21.49 37.61 4.44
CA ALA A 47 -21.58 36.49 3.49
C ALA A 47 -20.86 35.21 3.97
N ASP A 48 -20.96 34.88 5.27
CA ASP A 48 -20.33 33.70 5.93
C ASP A 48 -18.87 33.47 5.49
N ASN A 49 -18.03 34.46 5.74
CA ASN A 49 -16.61 34.48 5.42
C ASN A 49 -16.29 34.40 3.93
N ARG A 50 -17.17 34.89 3.05
CA ARG A 50 -16.89 35.06 1.61
C ARG A 50 -16.86 36.54 1.25
N ALA A 51 -15.95 36.92 0.37
CA ALA A 51 -15.91 38.26 -0.21
C ALA A 51 -15.60 38.15 -1.70
N MET A 52 -16.11 39.08 -2.49
CA MET A 52 -15.86 39.14 -3.92
C MET A 52 -15.47 40.56 -4.30
N VAL A 53 -14.44 40.69 -5.12
CA VAL A 53 -14.01 41.96 -5.72
C VAL A 53 -14.23 41.88 -7.22
N VAL A 54 -14.97 42.85 -7.75
CA VAL A 54 -15.31 42.94 -9.18
C VAL A 54 -14.73 44.23 -9.73
N SER A 55 -14.08 44.14 -10.89
CA SER A 55 -13.53 45.29 -11.61
C SER A 55 -14.67 46.11 -12.23
N MET A 56 -14.74 47.40 -11.91
CA MET A 56 -15.73 48.31 -12.53
C MET A 56 -15.27 48.82 -13.91
N ASP A 57 -13.96 48.87 -14.13
CA ASP A 57 -13.36 49.38 -15.37
C ASP A 57 -13.25 48.28 -16.45
N ASN A 58 -13.19 47.01 -16.04
CA ASN A 58 -13.10 45.87 -16.94
C ASN A 58 -14.18 44.81 -16.63
N PRO A 59 -15.36 44.88 -17.28
CA PRO A 59 -16.46 43.94 -17.02
C PRO A 59 -16.18 42.49 -17.44
N GLU A 60 -15.18 42.24 -18.30
CA GLU A 60 -14.79 40.89 -18.71
C GLU A 60 -13.77 40.23 -17.77
N GLU A 61 -13.22 40.99 -16.82
CA GLU A 61 -12.30 40.46 -15.81
C GLU A 61 -13.06 39.57 -14.82
N SER A 62 -12.56 38.35 -14.62
CA SER A 62 -13.16 37.41 -13.68
C SER A 62 -13.12 37.97 -12.25
N PRO A 63 -14.23 37.89 -11.49
CA PRO A 63 -14.25 38.34 -10.10
C PRO A 63 -13.17 37.66 -9.25
N HIS A 64 -12.49 38.44 -8.41
CA HIS A 64 -11.58 37.90 -7.41
C HIS A 64 -12.38 37.47 -6.18
N LEU A 65 -12.42 36.16 -5.93
CA LEU A 65 -13.12 35.60 -4.78
C LEU A 65 -12.16 35.34 -3.62
N PHE A 66 -12.60 35.67 -2.42
CA PHE A 66 -11.88 35.50 -1.17
C PHE A 66 -12.72 34.71 -0.17
N SER A 67 -12.05 33.89 0.65
CA SER A 67 -12.66 33.19 1.77
C SER A 67 -11.82 33.42 3.03
N GLY A 68 -12.48 33.76 4.14
CA GLY A 68 -11.84 33.87 5.47
C GLY A 68 -11.60 32.51 6.14
N LYS A 69 -12.16 31.44 5.58
CA LYS A 69 -11.90 30.04 5.95
C LYS A 69 -11.14 29.34 4.83
N PHE A 70 -10.54 28.18 5.08
CA PHE A 70 -10.09 27.29 4.00
C PHE A 70 -11.29 26.67 3.28
N ALA A 71 -12.04 27.48 2.55
CA ALA A 71 -13.24 27.06 1.83
C ALA A 71 -13.15 27.44 0.36
N CYS A 72 -13.59 26.54 -0.50
CA CYS A 72 -13.66 26.78 -1.93
C CYS A 72 -14.66 27.92 -2.19
N PRO A 73 -14.23 29.03 -2.82
CA PRO A 73 -15.11 30.17 -3.05
C PRO A 73 -16.19 29.91 -4.10
N ILE A 74 -16.14 28.78 -4.81
CA ILE A 74 -17.11 28.40 -5.86
C ILE A 74 -18.21 27.50 -5.28
N CYS A 75 -17.83 26.37 -4.67
CA CYS A 75 -18.78 25.36 -4.18
C CYS A 75 -19.03 25.42 -2.67
N GLY A 76 -18.28 26.22 -1.91
CA GLY A 76 -18.41 26.32 -0.46
C GLY A 76 -17.80 25.16 0.33
N TYR A 77 -17.14 24.21 -0.35
CA TYR A 77 -16.46 23.10 0.31
C TYR A 77 -15.36 23.61 1.24
N SER A 78 -15.51 23.42 2.55
CA SER A 78 -14.54 23.84 3.56
C SER A 78 -13.69 22.66 4.04
N ILE A 79 -12.39 22.89 4.16
CA ILE A 79 -11.47 22.02 4.87
C ILE A 79 -11.18 22.59 6.26
N SER A 80 -10.87 21.69 7.19
CA SER A 80 -10.36 22.04 8.51
C SER A 80 -8.95 22.63 8.38
N GLU A 81 -8.45 23.24 9.46
CA GLU A 81 -7.07 23.71 9.51
C GLU A 81 -6.08 22.57 9.20
N LEU A 82 -5.05 22.88 8.41
CA LEU A 82 -4.08 21.90 7.94
C LEU A 82 -3.10 21.54 9.06
N GLU A 83 -3.48 20.55 9.85
CA GLU A 83 -2.65 19.97 10.91
C GLU A 83 -2.08 18.60 10.48
N PRO A 84 -0.91 18.17 10.98
CA PRO A 84 -0.32 16.88 10.62
C PRO A 84 -1.25 15.67 10.78
N ARG A 85 -2.19 15.71 11.74
CA ARG A 85 -3.17 14.64 11.97
C ARG A 85 -4.11 14.38 10.80
N ILE A 86 -4.38 15.37 9.95
CA ILE A 86 -5.22 15.18 8.75
C ILE A 86 -4.52 14.29 7.72
N PHE A 87 -3.19 14.22 7.77
CA PHE A 87 -2.36 13.40 6.88
C PHE A 87 -2.01 12.03 7.47
N SER A 88 -2.61 11.66 8.59
CA SER A 88 -2.39 10.36 9.23
C SER A 88 -3.58 9.45 9.01
N PHE A 89 -3.36 8.34 8.29
CA PHE A 89 -4.36 7.27 8.14
C PHE A 89 -4.61 6.50 9.44
N ASN A 90 -3.77 6.65 10.45
CA ASN A 90 -3.97 6.08 11.79
C ASN A 90 -4.81 6.98 12.70
N ASN A 91 -5.24 8.15 12.20
CA ASN A 91 -6.08 9.08 12.93
C ASN A 91 -7.45 9.19 12.24
N PRO A 92 -8.58 9.02 12.95
CA PRO A 92 -9.92 9.12 12.35
C PRO A 92 -10.18 10.45 11.61
N VAL A 93 -9.48 11.53 11.99
CA VAL A 93 -9.58 12.82 11.29
C VAL A 93 -9.01 12.75 9.87
N GLY A 94 -7.94 11.98 9.64
CA GLY A 94 -7.25 11.86 8.36
C GLY A 94 -7.58 10.58 7.58
N ALA A 95 -8.05 9.54 8.26
CA ALA A 95 -8.35 8.24 7.69
C ALA A 95 -9.50 8.29 6.66
N CYS A 96 -9.41 7.45 5.64
CA CYS A 96 -10.54 7.19 4.74
C CYS A 96 -11.70 6.60 5.56
N PRO A 97 -12.91 7.18 5.53
CA PRO A 97 -14.04 6.73 6.35
C PRO A 97 -14.55 5.34 5.97
N THR A 98 -14.31 4.90 4.75
CA THR A 98 -14.86 3.67 4.17
C THR A 98 -14.05 2.44 4.55
N CYS A 99 -12.72 2.59 4.65
CA CYS A 99 -11.83 1.50 5.04
C CYS A 99 -11.11 1.77 6.38
N ASP A 100 -11.53 2.79 7.12
CA ASP A 100 -10.91 3.24 8.39
C ASP A 100 -9.37 3.35 8.33
N GLY A 101 -8.86 3.86 7.20
CA GLY A 101 -7.41 4.03 7.00
C GLY A 101 -6.62 2.76 6.66
N LEU A 102 -7.26 1.61 6.44
CA LEU A 102 -6.59 0.38 5.99
C LEU A 102 -6.13 0.47 4.53
N GLY A 103 -6.90 1.16 3.69
CA GLY A 103 -6.65 1.31 2.24
C GLY A 103 -7.10 0.11 1.41
N VAL A 104 -7.48 -0.98 2.07
CA VAL A 104 -8.01 -2.18 1.44
C VAL A 104 -9.42 -2.45 1.95
N GLN A 105 -10.19 -3.16 1.14
CA GLN A 105 -11.45 -3.76 1.54
C GLN A 105 -11.33 -5.26 1.34
N GLU A 106 -11.81 -6.01 2.33
CA GLU A 106 -11.97 -7.46 2.23
C GLU A 106 -13.26 -7.74 1.46
N PHE A 107 -13.20 -8.70 0.54
CA PHE A 107 -14.37 -9.18 -0.19
C PHE A 107 -14.23 -10.68 -0.42
N PHE A 108 -15.36 -11.37 -0.60
CA PHE A 108 -15.33 -12.79 -0.94
C PHE A 108 -15.01 -12.96 -2.42
N ASP A 109 -13.88 -13.61 -2.70
CA ASP A 109 -13.42 -13.84 -4.06
C ASP A 109 -14.13 -15.07 -4.65
N ALA A 110 -14.87 -14.85 -5.74
CA ALA A 110 -15.62 -15.90 -6.43
C ALA A 110 -14.71 -17.07 -6.86
N GLU A 111 -13.45 -16.80 -7.25
CA GLU A 111 -12.52 -17.85 -7.66
C GLU A 111 -12.06 -18.69 -6.47
N LEU A 112 -11.92 -18.10 -5.28
CA LEU A 112 -11.60 -18.84 -4.06
C LEU A 112 -12.82 -19.62 -3.53
N VAL A 113 -14.01 -19.03 -3.63
CA VAL A 113 -15.29 -19.66 -3.22
C VAL A 113 -15.60 -20.88 -4.08
N VAL A 114 -15.36 -20.79 -5.39
CA VAL A 114 -15.50 -21.90 -6.35
C VAL A 114 -14.16 -22.62 -6.50
N SER A 115 -13.74 -23.34 -5.46
CA SER A 115 -12.41 -23.97 -5.39
C SER A 115 -12.13 -25.01 -6.47
N HIS A 116 -13.18 -25.63 -7.02
CA HIS A 116 -13.10 -26.71 -8.01
C HIS A 116 -14.14 -26.51 -9.13
N PRO A 117 -13.90 -25.58 -10.07
CA PRO A 117 -14.87 -25.27 -11.14
C PRO A 117 -15.12 -26.44 -12.10
N GLU A 118 -14.21 -27.42 -12.15
CA GLU A 118 -14.34 -28.68 -12.89
C GLU A 118 -15.35 -29.67 -12.28
N LEU A 119 -15.74 -29.46 -11.02
CA LEU A 119 -16.78 -30.24 -10.34
C LEU A 119 -18.15 -29.58 -10.51
N SER A 120 -19.21 -30.32 -10.26
CA SER A 120 -20.57 -29.79 -10.24
C SER A 120 -20.89 -29.11 -8.90
N CYS A 121 -21.93 -28.27 -8.87
CA CYS A 121 -22.44 -27.70 -7.62
C CYS A 121 -22.78 -28.82 -6.62
N ALA A 122 -23.47 -29.87 -7.09
CA ALA A 122 -23.78 -31.04 -6.27
C ALA A 122 -22.53 -31.79 -5.78
N GLY A 123 -21.47 -31.80 -6.59
CA GLY A 123 -20.21 -32.50 -6.38
C GLY A 123 -19.20 -31.76 -5.51
N GLY A 124 -19.48 -30.53 -5.09
CA GLY A 124 -18.60 -29.76 -4.21
C GLY A 124 -17.75 -28.70 -4.90
N ALA A 125 -18.18 -28.17 -6.06
CA ALA A 125 -17.55 -26.99 -6.67
C ALA A 125 -17.49 -25.81 -5.70
N ILE A 126 -18.56 -25.63 -4.91
CA ILE A 126 -18.66 -24.63 -3.84
C ILE A 126 -18.78 -25.38 -2.51
N ARG A 127 -17.83 -25.15 -1.60
CA ARG A 127 -17.77 -25.89 -0.34
C ARG A 127 -19.03 -25.65 0.52
N LYS A 128 -19.58 -26.71 1.11
CA LYS A 128 -20.83 -26.71 1.92
C LYS A 128 -22.10 -26.39 1.13
N TRP A 129 -22.01 -26.06 -0.15
CA TRP A 129 -23.15 -25.90 -1.07
C TRP A 129 -23.26 -27.14 -1.97
N ASP A 130 -23.16 -28.31 -1.33
CA ASP A 130 -23.09 -29.62 -1.99
C ASP A 130 -24.08 -30.60 -1.33
N ARG A 131 -24.16 -31.83 -1.85
CA ARG A 131 -25.08 -32.87 -1.34
C ARG A 131 -24.94 -33.21 0.15
N ARG A 132 -23.80 -32.92 0.78
CA ARG A 132 -23.57 -33.17 2.22
C ARG A 132 -24.34 -32.16 3.07
N ASN A 133 -24.65 -30.98 2.52
CA ASN A 133 -25.52 -30.01 3.18
C ASN A 133 -26.90 -29.98 2.53
N VAL A 134 -27.81 -30.76 3.11
CA VAL A 134 -29.17 -30.98 2.59
C VAL A 134 -29.94 -29.65 2.41
N TYR A 135 -29.73 -28.67 3.29
CA TYR A 135 -30.42 -27.39 3.24
C TYR A 135 -30.03 -26.57 1.99
N TYR A 136 -28.74 -26.31 1.80
CA TYR A 136 -28.26 -25.55 0.63
C TYR A 136 -28.43 -26.33 -0.67
N PHE A 137 -28.28 -27.66 -0.64
CA PHE A 137 -28.50 -28.48 -1.81
C PHE A 137 -29.95 -28.40 -2.33
N GLN A 138 -30.94 -28.37 -1.43
CA GLN A 138 -32.35 -28.19 -1.83
C GLN A 138 -32.62 -26.80 -2.43
N MET A 139 -31.91 -25.77 -1.95
CA MET A 139 -31.98 -24.45 -2.55
C MET A 139 -31.43 -24.47 -3.97
N LEU A 140 -30.26 -25.06 -4.19
CA LEU A 140 -29.67 -25.22 -5.52
C LEU A 140 -30.57 -26.01 -6.47
N GLN A 141 -31.22 -27.08 -6.00
CA GLN A 141 -32.19 -27.83 -6.80
C GLN A 141 -33.42 -27.00 -7.18
N SER A 142 -33.91 -26.16 -6.27
CA SER A 142 -35.04 -25.26 -6.56
C SER A 142 -34.63 -24.17 -7.54
N LEU A 143 -33.40 -23.66 -7.42
CA LEU A 143 -32.81 -22.68 -8.33
C LEU A 143 -32.62 -23.26 -9.73
N ALA A 144 -32.15 -24.50 -9.82
CA ALA A 144 -32.00 -25.25 -11.07
C ALA A 144 -33.32 -25.49 -11.79
N ALA A 145 -34.39 -25.80 -11.05
CA ALA A 145 -35.72 -25.94 -11.62
C ALA A 145 -36.29 -24.60 -12.15
N HIS A 146 -35.87 -23.47 -11.58
CA HIS A 146 -36.33 -22.14 -11.98
C HIS A 146 -35.55 -21.58 -13.18
N TYR A 147 -34.23 -21.68 -13.16
CA TYR A 147 -33.34 -21.16 -14.22
C TYR A 147 -32.95 -22.18 -15.29
N ASP A 148 -33.49 -23.41 -15.21
CA ASP A 148 -33.28 -24.51 -16.16
C ASP A 148 -31.80 -24.84 -16.39
N PHE A 149 -31.09 -25.21 -15.32
CA PHE A 149 -29.71 -25.69 -15.40
C PHE A 149 -29.50 -27.01 -14.66
N ASP A 150 -28.49 -27.76 -15.06
CA ASP A 150 -28.14 -29.04 -14.43
C ASP A 150 -27.17 -28.83 -13.24
N VAL A 151 -27.60 -29.20 -12.04
CA VAL A 151 -26.78 -29.10 -10.81
C VAL A 151 -25.63 -30.12 -10.80
N GLU A 152 -25.71 -31.14 -11.66
CA GLU A 152 -24.69 -32.19 -11.80
C GLU A 152 -23.67 -31.89 -12.90
N ALA A 153 -23.89 -30.85 -13.73
CA ALA A 153 -22.91 -30.41 -14.71
C ALA A 153 -21.74 -29.68 -14.03
N PRO A 154 -20.50 -29.78 -14.57
CA PRO A 154 -19.36 -29.01 -14.08
C PRO A 154 -19.66 -27.51 -14.03
N PHE A 155 -19.31 -26.84 -12.94
CA PHE A 155 -19.64 -25.43 -12.71
C PHE A 155 -19.13 -24.53 -13.83
N GLU A 156 -17.92 -24.78 -14.34
CA GLU A 156 -17.32 -24.02 -15.45
C GLU A 156 -18.15 -24.06 -16.74
N THR A 157 -18.94 -25.12 -16.96
CA THR A 157 -19.76 -25.29 -18.16
C THR A 157 -21.12 -24.59 -18.08
N LEU A 158 -21.52 -24.12 -16.88
CA LEU A 158 -22.78 -23.42 -16.69
C LEU A 158 -22.79 -22.06 -17.43
N PRO A 159 -23.95 -21.61 -17.94
CA PRO A 159 -24.08 -20.28 -18.51
C PRO A 159 -23.69 -19.19 -17.51
N GLN A 160 -23.06 -18.10 -17.97
CA GLN A 160 -22.59 -17.02 -17.07
C GLN A 160 -23.71 -16.46 -16.20
N ARG A 161 -24.90 -16.22 -16.78
CA ARG A 161 -26.08 -15.77 -16.03
C ARG A 161 -26.44 -16.69 -14.86
N VAL A 162 -26.28 -18.01 -15.02
CA VAL A 162 -26.56 -18.99 -13.96
C VAL A 162 -25.48 -18.91 -12.88
N LYS A 163 -24.21 -18.79 -13.26
CA LYS A 163 -23.10 -18.59 -12.32
C LYS A 163 -23.32 -17.32 -11.48
N ASP A 164 -23.70 -16.22 -12.14
CA ASP A 164 -23.96 -14.94 -11.47
C ASP A 164 -25.12 -15.07 -10.47
N VAL A 165 -26.22 -15.74 -10.86
CA VAL A 165 -27.35 -15.96 -9.95
C VAL A 165 -26.98 -16.85 -8.77
N ILE A 166 -26.17 -17.90 -8.99
CA ILE A 166 -25.70 -18.76 -7.89
C ILE A 166 -24.83 -17.95 -6.92
N LEU A 167 -23.91 -17.13 -7.43
CA LEU A 167 -22.95 -16.41 -6.61
C LEU A 167 -23.54 -15.17 -5.93
N TYR A 168 -24.26 -14.33 -6.67
CA TYR A 168 -24.71 -13.01 -6.25
C TYR A 168 -26.22 -12.88 -6.00
N GLY A 169 -27.00 -13.91 -6.36
CA GLY A 169 -28.43 -13.96 -6.07
C GLY A 169 -29.32 -13.60 -7.26
N SER A 170 -30.63 -13.56 -7.01
CA SER A 170 -31.66 -13.32 -8.03
C SER A 170 -32.26 -11.91 -7.98
N ASP A 171 -31.56 -10.96 -7.37
CA ASP A 171 -32.05 -9.60 -7.11
C ASP A 171 -33.42 -9.59 -6.41
N GLU A 172 -34.46 -9.05 -7.06
CA GLU A 172 -35.84 -9.00 -6.56
C GLU A 172 -36.71 -10.16 -7.10
N GLU A 173 -36.18 -11.03 -7.96
CA GLU A 173 -36.95 -12.11 -8.59
C GLU A 173 -37.33 -13.18 -7.53
N PRO A 174 -38.62 -13.41 -7.25
CA PRO A 174 -39.05 -14.40 -6.27
C PRO A 174 -38.92 -15.82 -6.83
N ILE A 175 -38.27 -16.71 -6.08
CA ILE A 175 -38.08 -18.11 -6.44
C ILE A 175 -38.79 -19.00 -5.42
N ARG A 176 -39.42 -20.08 -5.90
CA ARG A 176 -40.09 -21.06 -5.05
C ARG A 176 -39.12 -22.10 -4.55
N PHE A 177 -38.72 -21.97 -3.29
CA PHE A 177 -37.85 -22.91 -2.60
C PHE A 177 -38.64 -23.97 -1.86
N ARG A 178 -38.29 -25.25 -2.08
CA ARG A 178 -38.87 -26.39 -1.35
C ARG A 178 -37.86 -26.92 -0.32
N TYR A 179 -38.19 -26.75 0.96
CA TYR A 179 -37.39 -27.22 2.09
C TYR A 179 -37.98 -28.47 2.72
N LEU A 180 -37.14 -29.40 3.17
CA LEU A 180 -37.54 -30.51 4.03
C LEU A 180 -37.31 -30.14 5.49
N ASN A 181 -38.39 -30.14 6.28
CA ASN A 181 -38.27 -29.99 7.73
C ASN A 181 -37.74 -31.31 8.37
N GLU A 182 -37.24 -31.23 9.60
CA GLU A 182 -36.72 -32.38 10.37
C GLU A 182 -37.71 -33.56 10.48
N LYS A 183 -39.02 -33.30 10.34
CA LYS A 183 -40.09 -34.32 10.35
C LYS A 183 -40.43 -34.89 8.96
N GLY A 184 -39.62 -34.62 7.94
CA GLY A 184 -39.79 -35.13 6.57
C GLY A 184 -40.94 -34.50 5.78
N ARG A 185 -41.57 -33.42 6.28
CA ARG A 185 -42.60 -32.66 5.55
C ARG A 185 -41.95 -31.55 4.74
N SER A 186 -42.36 -31.42 3.48
CA SER A 186 -41.91 -30.34 2.61
C SER A 186 -42.68 -29.05 2.89
N VAL A 187 -41.95 -27.95 3.06
CA VAL A 187 -42.50 -26.59 3.14
C VAL A 187 -42.01 -25.82 1.93
N THR A 188 -42.93 -25.19 1.21
CA THR A 188 -42.58 -24.31 0.09
C THR A 188 -42.63 -22.86 0.57
N ARG A 189 -41.59 -22.09 0.26
CA ARG A 189 -41.52 -20.64 0.51
C ARG A 189 -41.12 -19.95 -0.77
N GLU A 190 -41.61 -18.73 -0.94
CA GLU A 190 -41.32 -17.91 -2.11
C GLU A 190 -40.60 -16.65 -1.62
N HIS A 191 -39.36 -16.49 -2.05
CA HIS A 191 -38.51 -15.34 -1.74
C HIS A 191 -37.37 -15.25 -2.75
N PRO A 192 -36.71 -14.09 -2.90
CA PRO A 192 -35.50 -13.98 -3.70
C PRO A 192 -34.37 -14.84 -3.14
N PHE A 193 -33.49 -15.29 -4.02
CA PHE A 193 -32.26 -15.95 -3.64
C PHE A 193 -31.20 -14.91 -3.33
N GLU A 194 -30.62 -14.95 -2.12
CA GLU A 194 -29.61 -13.98 -1.70
C GLU A 194 -28.25 -14.18 -2.39
N GLY A 195 -27.95 -15.38 -2.92
CA GLY A 195 -26.63 -15.71 -3.46
C GLY A 195 -25.66 -16.33 -2.44
N VAL A 196 -24.67 -17.06 -2.93
CA VAL A 196 -23.62 -17.67 -2.09
C VAL A 196 -22.74 -16.62 -1.42
N ILE A 197 -22.29 -15.60 -2.16
CA ILE A 197 -21.38 -14.56 -1.68
C ILE A 197 -22.07 -13.67 -0.63
N PRO A 198 -23.27 -13.09 -0.88
CA PRO A 198 -23.97 -12.33 0.15
C PRO A 198 -24.33 -13.16 1.39
N ASN A 199 -24.60 -14.47 1.23
CA ASN A 199 -24.76 -15.36 2.38
C ASN A 199 -23.46 -15.45 3.22
N MET A 200 -22.30 -15.59 2.56
CA MET A 200 -21.00 -15.65 3.24
C MET A 200 -20.65 -14.33 3.93
N GLU A 201 -20.85 -13.19 3.26
CA GLU A 201 -20.64 -11.84 3.80
C GLU A 201 -21.45 -11.63 5.07
N ARG A 202 -22.77 -11.80 4.98
CA ARG A 202 -23.67 -11.66 6.13
C ARG A 202 -23.26 -12.57 7.29
N ARG A 203 -22.90 -13.82 6.99
CA ARG A 203 -22.45 -14.76 8.03
C ARG A 203 -21.11 -14.37 8.64
N TYR A 204 -20.19 -13.78 7.90
CA TYR A 204 -18.90 -13.32 8.41
C TYR A 204 -19.09 -12.14 9.39
N ASP A 205 -19.97 -11.22 9.04
CA ASP A 205 -20.28 -10.02 9.82
C ASP A 205 -21.11 -10.32 11.06
N GLU A 206 -22.18 -11.12 10.93
CA GLU A 206 -23.13 -11.41 12.02
C GLU A 206 -22.66 -12.51 12.99
N THR A 207 -21.67 -13.34 12.62
CA THR A 207 -21.27 -14.47 13.46
C THR A 207 -20.32 -14.06 14.59
N ASP A 208 -20.68 -14.40 15.84
CA ASP A 208 -19.81 -14.25 17.02
C ASP A 208 -18.79 -15.40 17.20
N SER A 209 -18.88 -16.47 16.41
CA SER A 209 -17.99 -17.63 16.49
C SER A 209 -16.69 -17.41 15.73
N SER A 210 -15.56 -17.38 16.45
CA SER A 210 -14.22 -17.25 15.87
C SER A 210 -13.89 -18.37 14.87
N VAL A 211 -14.33 -19.60 15.13
CA VAL A 211 -14.08 -20.76 14.26
C VAL A 211 -14.77 -20.58 12.90
N VAL A 212 -16.02 -20.11 12.90
CA VAL A 212 -16.75 -19.85 11.65
C VAL A 212 -16.12 -18.69 10.89
N ARG A 213 -15.69 -17.64 11.59
CA ARG A 213 -15.01 -16.49 10.99
C ARG A 213 -13.68 -16.89 10.33
N GLU A 214 -12.88 -17.72 11.01
CA GLU A 214 -11.61 -18.26 10.48
C GLU A 214 -11.83 -19.24 9.30
N GLU A 215 -12.94 -20.00 9.29
CA GLU A 215 -13.27 -20.83 8.13
C GLU A 215 -13.66 -20.00 6.91
N LEU A 216 -14.40 -18.89 7.11
CA LEU A 216 -14.86 -18.02 6.03
C LEU A 216 -13.75 -17.10 5.50
N SER A 217 -12.83 -16.65 6.36
CA SER A 217 -11.74 -15.76 5.96
C SER A 217 -10.80 -16.37 4.91
N LYS A 218 -10.81 -17.70 4.74
CA LYS A 218 -10.06 -18.42 3.69
C LYS A 218 -10.52 -18.11 2.27
N TYR A 219 -11.73 -17.58 2.12
CA TYR A 219 -12.30 -17.18 0.84
C TYR A 219 -12.28 -15.66 0.64
N LEU A 220 -11.76 -14.91 1.62
CA LEU A 220 -11.58 -13.48 1.49
C LEU A 220 -10.33 -13.21 0.66
N SER A 221 -10.47 -12.26 -0.26
CA SER A 221 -9.36 -11.58 -0.90
C SER A 221 -9.40 -10.11 -0.51
N VAL A 222 -8.30 -9.42 -0.78
CA VAL A 222 -8.16 -8.00 -0.51
C VAL A 222 -8.08 -7.24 -1.82
N GLN A 223 -8.84 -6.16 -1.92
CA GLN A 223 -8.75 -5.22 -3.02
C GLN A 223 -8.50 -3.80 -2.51
N PRO A 224 -7.93 -2.91 -3.34
CA PRO A 224 -7.86 -1.50 -2.99
C PRO A 224 -9.26 -0.95 -2.67
N CYS A 225 -9.38 -0.17 -1.61
CA CYS A 225 -10.63 0.47 -1.22
C CYS A 225 -11.16 1.36 -2.36
N GLU A 226 -12.45 1.26 -2.69
CA GLU A 226 -13.03 1.98 -3.83
C GLU A 226 -12.95 3.50 -3.68
N ASP A 227 -13.16 4.02 -2.47
CA ASP A 227 -13.20 5.46 -2.21
C ASP A 227 -11.82 6.11 -2.14
N CYS A 228 -10.84 5.42 -1.55
CA CYS A 228 -9.48 5.95 -1.43
C CYS A 228 -8.50 5.39 -2.46
N SER A 229 -8.88 4.38 -3.23
CA SER A 229 -8.03 3.68 -4.20
C SER A 229 -6.70 3.21 -3.61
N GLY A 230 -6.70 2.78 -2.35
CA GLY A 230 -5.48 2.37 -1.63
C GLY A 230 -4.79 3.47 -0.82
N ASP A 231 -5.18 4.74 -0.96
CA ASP A 231 -4.45 5.88 -0.37
C ASP A 231 -4.57 5.99 1.15
N ARG A 232 -5.52 5.27 1.76
CA ARG A 232 -5.81 5.26 3.20
C ARG A 232 -6.31 6.58 3.80
N LEU A 233 -6.26 7.67 3.04
CA LEU A 233 -6.59 9.01 3.50
C LEU A 233 -7.98 9.47 3.03
N ASN A 234 -8.58 10.37 3.80
CA ASN A 234 -9.82 11.03 3.44
C ASN A 234 -9.65 11.90 2.17
N ILE A 235 -10.76 12.38 1.62
CA ILE A 235 -10.71 13.20 0.40
C ILE A 235 -9.93 14.51 0.60
N GLN A 236 -10.02 15.16 1.77
CA GLN A 236 -9.40 16.45 2.03
C GLN A 236 -7.87 16.37 1.98
N ALA A 237 -7.30 15.41 2.70
CA ALA A 237 -5.87 15.19 2.80
C ALA A 237 -5.23 14.83 1.45
N ARG A 238 -5.96 14.11 0.59
CA ARG A 238 -5.52 13.76 -0.77
C ARG A 238 -5.50 14.95 -1.72
N HIS A 239 -6.18 16.05 -1.39
CA HIS A 239 -6.24 17.26 -2.21
C HIS A 239 -5.32 18.37 -1.70
N VAL A 240 -4.35 18.05 -0.85
CA VAL A 240 -3.27 18.96 -0.47
C VAL A 240 -2.01 18.58 -1.23
N PHE A 241 -1.43 19.55 -1.94
CA PHE A 241 -0.29 19.36 -2.82
C PHE A 241 0.93 20.13 -2.32
N ILE A 242 2.10 19.53 -2.47
CA ILE A 242 3.39 20.20 -2.38
C ILE A 242 3.96 20.11 -3.79
N GLY A 243 4.23 21.24 -4.45
CA GLY A 243 4.58 21.23 -5.86
C GLY A 243 3.46 20.62 -6.71
N GLU A 244 3.80 19.63 -7.53
CA GLU A 244 2.85 18.94 -8.41
C GLU A 244 2.28 17.64 -7.81
N HIS A 245 2.70 17.24 -6.61
CA HIS A 245 2.33 15.96 -6.01
C HIS A 245 1.61 16.11 -4.66
N ASN A 246 0.60 15.27 -4.44
CA ASN A 246 -0.01 15.07 -3.12
C ASN A 246 0.74 14.00 -2.32
N LEU A 247 0.38 13.84 -1.05
CA LEU A 247 1.07 12.87 -0.17
C LEU A 247 1.02 11.42 -0.71
N PRO A 248 -0.15 10.85 -1.10
CA PRO A 248 -0.18 9.49 -1.64
C PRO A 248 0.62 9.30 -2.93
N ALA A 249 0.72 10.32 -3.79
CA ALA A 249 1.55 10.24 -4.98
C ALA A 249 3.03 10.12 -4.60
N ILE A 250 3.51 10.95 -3.66
CA ILE A 250 4.90 10.90 -3.19
C ILE A 250 5.20 9.55 -2.52
N THR A 251 4.29 9.01 -1.69
CA THR A 251 4.53 7.75 -0.98
C THR A 251 4.56 6.53 -1.90
N ARG A 252 3.88 6.59 -3.05
CA ARG A 252 3.88 5.52 -4.07
C ARG A 252 5.10 5.51 -4.96
N LEU A 253 5.82 6.62 -5.06
CA LEU A 253 7.06 6.66 -5.82
C LEU A 253 8.07 5.67 -5.22
N PRO A 254 8.89 5.02 -6.06
CA PRO A 254 10.11 4.39 -5.58
C PRO A 254 10.93 5.39 -4.76
N ILE A 255 11.57 4.92 -3.70
CA ILE A 255 12.31 5.76 -2.76
C ILE A 255 13.39 6.58 -3.49
N ARG A 256 14.02 6.06 -4.55
CA ARG A 256 14.92 6.85 -5.40
C ARG A 256 14.24 8.07 -6.02
N ASP A 257 13.02 7.91 -6.51
CA ASP A 257 12.30 8.93 -7.25
C ASP A 257 11.73 9.96 -6.26
N ALA A 258 11.29 9.49 -5.08
CA ALA A 258 10.94 10.38 -3.97
C ALA A 258 12.16 11.19 -3.46
N ALA A 259 13.34 10.57 -3.36
CA ALA A 259 14.57 11.28 -2.98
C ALA A 259 14.90 12.38 -3.99
N TYR A 260 14.90 12.01 -5.28
CA TYR A 260 15.12 12.95 -6.38
C TYR A 260 14.11 14.10 -6.36
N TYR A 261 12.84 13.80 -6.08
CA TYR A 261 11.79 14.81 -5.97
C TYR A 261 12.12 15.86 -4.89
N PHE A 262 12.47 15.44 -3.68
CA PHE A 262 12.77 16.37 -2.58
C PHE A 262 14.10 17.12 -2.77
N GLU A 263 15.09 16.51 -3.44
CA GLU A 263 16.34 17.22 -3.82
C GLU A 263 16.09 18.39 -4.78
N HIS A 264 15.13 18.23 -5.69
CA HIS A 264 14.82 19.21 -6.74
C HIS A 264 13.59 20.08 -6.41
N LEU A 265 12.99 19.88 -5.24
CA LEU A 265 11.84 20.66 -4.80
C LEU A 265 12.27 22.09 -4.45
N SER A 266 11.86 23.03 -5.30
CA SER A 266 12.04 24.47 -5.05
C SER A 266 10.77 25.08 -4.46
N LEU A 267 10.89 25.65 -3.27
CA LEU A 267 9.83 26.46 -2.64
C LEU A 267 10.27 27.93 -2.61
N GLU A 268 9.31 28.85 -2.67
CA GLU A 268 9.59 30.30 -2.64
C GLU A 268 9.12 30.96 -1.34
N GLY A 269 9.78 32.06 -0.97
CA GLY A 269 9.35 32.95 0.11
C GLY A 269 9.29 32.28 1.49
N HIS A 270 8.18 32.50 2.20
CA HIS A 270 7.99 31.99 3.56
C HIS A 270 7.92 30.45 3.61
N LEU A 271 7.40 29.82 2.57
CA LEU A 271 7.28 28.35 2.50
C LEU A 271 8.65 27.67 2.50
N ALA A 272 9.61 28.23 1.74
CA ALA A 272 10.99 27.75 1.73
C ALA A 272 11.61 27.78 3.12
N LYS A 273 11.45 28.91 3.83
CA LYS A 273 12.05 29.12 5.15
C LYS A 273 11.47 28.20 6.23
N VAL A 274 10.18 27.90 6.17
CA VAL A 274 9.52 26.96 7.11
C VAL A 274 9.85 25.51 6.75
N GLY A 275 9.86 25.18 5.45
CA GLY A 275 10.03 23.83 4.95
C GLY A 275 11.49 23.33 4.94
N GLU A 276 12.48 24.22 4.89
CA GLU A 276 13.91 23.90 4.70
C GLU A 276 14.40 22.74 5.58
N LYS A 277 14.17 22.83 6.90
CA LYS A 277 14.61 21.79 7.86
C LYS A 277 13.89 20.46 7.64
N VAL A 278 12.59 20.51 7.33
CA VAL A 278 11.76 19.32 7.13
C VAL A 278 12.15 18.61 5.83
N ILE A 279 12.33 19.38 4.74
CA ILE A 279 12.75 18.84 3.44
C ILE A 279 14.15 18.24 3.55
N THR A 280 15.07 18.90 4.25
CA THR A 280 16.42 18.37 4.48
C THR A 280 16.38 17.04 5.24
N GLU A 281 15.57 16.95 6.30
CA GLU A 281 15.42 15.73 7.08
C GLU A 281 14.78 14.58 6.29
N ILE A 282 13.74 14.87 5.50
CA ILE A 282 13.10 13.89 4.61
C ILE A 282 14.11 13.37 3.58
N THR A 283 14.82 14.28 2.91
CA THR A 283 15.82 13.96 1.88
C THR A 283 16.92 13.07 2.46
N ASN A 284 17.44 13.42 3.64
CA ASN A 284 18.45 12.61 4.32
C ASN A 284 17.95 11.18 4.64
N ARG A 285 16.72 11.04 5.14
CA ARG A 285 16.12 9.73 5.45
C ARG A 285 15.94 8.88 4.20
N LEU A 286 15.49 9.48 3.10
CA LEU A 286 15.35 8.79 1.83
C LEU A 286 16.72 8.32 1.31
N HIS A 287 17.76 9.15 1.42
CA HIS A 287 19.12 8.73 1.08
C HIS A 287 19.65 7.58 1.93
N PHE A 288 19.33 7.53 3.23
CA PHE A 288 19.74 6.39 4.05
C PHE A 288 19.12 5.08 3.52
N LEU A 289 17.86 5.11 3.09
CA LEU A 289 17.20 3.96 2.47
C LEU A 289 17.83 3.58 1.11
N VAL A 290 18.18 4.58 0.28
CA VAL A 290 18.90 4.35 -0.99
C VAL A 290 20.28 3.72 -0.74
N ASN A 291 21.02 4.19 0.26
CA ASN A 291 22.37 3.71 0.56
C ASN A 291 22.39 2.26 1.06
N VAL A 292 21.32 1.79 1.70
CA VAL A 292 21.16 0.38 2.08
C VAL A 292 20.49 -0.46 0.98
N GLY A 293 20.36 0.05 -0.25
CA GLY A 293 19.85 -0.70 -1.39
C GLY A 293 18.34 -0.98 -1.36
N LEU A 294 17.56 -0.09 -0.75
CA LEU A 294 16.09 -0.17 -0.70
C LEU A 294 15.41 0.84 -1.63
N ASP A 295 16.13 1.36 -2.62
CA ASP A 295 15.68 2.44 -3.50
C ASP A 295 14.48 2.07 -4.39
N TYR A 296 14.28 0.77 -4.65
CA TYR A 296 13.18 0.24 -5.46
C TYR A 296 11.85 0.12 -4.70
N LEU A 297 11.86 0.22 -3.37
CA LEU A 297 10.66 0.18 -2.56
C LEU A 297 9.92 1.51 -2.61
N SER A 298 8.62 1.49 -2.35
CA SER A 298 7.81 2.68 -2.08
C SER A 298 7.57 2.84 -0.57
N LEU A 299 7.23 4.05 -0.13
CA LEU A 299 6.96 4.34 1.28
C LEU A 299 5.60 3.79 1.75
N ASP A 300 4.69 3.50 0.82
CA ASP A 300 3.37 2.92 1.10
C ASP A 300 3.37 1.38 1.15
N ARG A 301 4.50 0.72 0.85
CA ARG A 301 4.64 -0.75 0.92
C ARG A 301 4.36 -1.24 2.34
N SER A 302 3.51 -2.27 2.47
CA SER A 302 3.20 -2.89 3.75
C SER A 302 4.43 -3.53 4.38
N ALA A 303 4.66 -3.26 5.66
CA ALA A 303 5.77 -3.82 6.43
C ALA A 303 5.73 -5.35 6.52
N GLU A 304 4.53 -5.96 6.46
CA GLU A 304 4.34 -7.42 6.52
C GLU A 304 4.81 -8.13 5.25
N THR A 305 4.90 -7.40 4.13
CA THR A 305 5.34 -7.95 2.83
C THR A 305 6.84 -7.86 2.62
N LEU A 306 7.58 -7.29 3.57
CA LEU A 306 9.03 -7.14 3.49
C LEU A 306 9.72 -8.47 3.83
N SER A 307 10.75 -8.79 3.06
CA SER A 307 11.68 -9.86 3.40
C SER A 307 12.46 -9.53 4.68
N GLY A 308 13.01 -10.54 5.33
CA GLY A 308 13.84 -10.35 6.53
C GLY A 308 15.01 -9.40 6.30
N GLY A 309 15.71 -9.53 5.18
CA GLY A 309 16.82 -8.64 4.80
C GLY A 309 16.35 -7.20 4.53
N GLU A 310 15.21 -7.00 3.86
CA GLU A 310 14.64 -5.66 3.67
C GLU A 310 14.30 -5.00 5.02
N ALA A 311 13.59 -5.71 5.92
CA ALA A 311 13.22 -5.19 7.23
C ALA A 311 14.45 -4.84 8.09
N GLN A 312 15.48 -5.68 8.05
CA GLN A 312 16.75 -5.43 8.73
C GLN A 312 17.44 -4.17 8.20
N ARG A 313 17.48 -3.98 6.88
CA ARG A 313 18.09 -2.80 6.25
C ARG A 313 17.30 -1.51 6.52
N ILE A 314 15.96 -1.56 6.60
CA ILE A 314 15.15 -0.41 7.06
C ILE A 314 15.53 -0.03 8.49
N ARG A 315 15.71 -1.03 9.37
CA ARG A 315 16.14 -0.79 10.74
C ARG A 315 17.53 -0.16 10.78
N LEU A 316 18.48 -0.64 9.98
CA LEU A 316 19.82 -0.06 9.85
C LEU A 316 19.76 1.40 9.40
N ALA A 317 19.04 1.70 8.32
CA ALA A 317 18.84 3.06 7.83
C ALA A 317 18.26 4.00 8.91
N SER A 318 17.28 3.50 9.68
CA SER A 318 16.70 4.23 10.80
C SER A 318 17.69 4.52 11.94
N GLN A 319 18.60 3.58 12.22
CA GLN A 319 19.64 3.78 13.24
C GLN A 319 20.67 4.82 12.80
N ILE A 320 21.07 4.81 11.53
CA ILE A 320 21.98 5.83 10.98
C ILE A 320 21.35 7.22 11.05
N GLY A 321 20.06 7.33 10.72
CA GLY A 321 19.31 8.58 10.80
C GLY A 321 19.09 9.08 12.23
N SER A 322 19.22 8.23 13.25
CA SER A 322 19.09 8.67 14.65
C SER A 322 20.31 9.47 15.14
N GLY A 323 21.45 9.38 14.45
CA GLY A 323 22.66 10.14 14.78
C GLY A 323 23.24 9.82 16.16
N LEU A 324 22.94 8.63 16.71
CA LEU A 324 23.45 8.21 18.02
C LEU A 324 24.97 7.98 17.97
N VAL A 325 25.63 8.27 19.10
CA VAL A 325 27.07 8.16 19.30
C VAL A 325 27.33 7.35 20.58
N GLY A 326 28.39 6.55 20.60
CA GLY A 326 28.73 5.71 21.75
C GLY A 326 27.85 4.46 21.90
N VAL A 327 27.17 4.06 20.83
CA VAL A 327 26.34 2.85 20.78
C VAL A 327 27.15 1.68 20.22
N MET A 328 26.91 0.48 20.75
CA MET A 328 27.42 -0.75 20.18
C MET A 328 26.31 -1.43 19.35
N TYR A 329 26.47 -1.43 18.03
CA TYR A 329 25.58 -2.11 17.11
C TYR A 329 26.08 -3.54 16.88
N VAL A 330 25.19 -4.52 17.03
CA VAL A 330 25.45 -5.92 16.70
C VAL A 330 24.50 -6.31 15.56
N LEU A 331 25.07 -6.63 14.40
CA LEU A 331 24.33 -6.96 13.18
C LEU A 331 24.59 -8.42 12.80
N ASP A 332 23.53 -9.08 12.35
CA ASP A 332 23.54 -10.48 11.94
C ASP A 332 23.34 -10.57 10.41
N GLU A 333 24.42 -10.82 9.68
CA GLU A 333 24.46 -10.98 8.21
C GLU A 333 23.68 -9.91 7.42
N PRO A 334 24.05 -8.61 7.52
CA PRO A 334 23.34 -7.54 6.85
C PRO A 334 23.38 -7.61 5.30
N SER A 335 24.27 -8.42 4.71
CA SER A 335 24.32 -8.67 3.27
C SER A 335 23.21 -9.60 2.75
N ILE A 336 22.43 -10.24 3.64
CA ILE A 336 21.36 -11.17 3.23
C ILE A 336 20.38 -10.52 2.26
N GLY A 337 20.15 -11.20 1.13
CA GLY A 337 19.20 -10.75 0.10
C GLY A 337 19.63 -9.45 -0.58
N LEU A 338 20.91 -9.09 -0.52
CA LEU A 338 21.51 -7.99 -1.25
C LEU A 338 22.29 -8.54 -2.45
N HIS A 339 22.18 -7.86 -3.59
CA HIS A 339 22.99 -8.21 -4.75
C HIS A 339 24.44 -7.72 -4.54
N GLN A 340 25.45 -8.45 -5.02
CA GLN A 340 26.87 -8.12 -4.79
C GLN A 340 27.22 -6.67 -5.16
N ARG A 341 26.64 -6.15 -6.25
CA ARG A 341 26.81 -4.76 -6.70
C ARG A 341 26.50 -3.72 -5.61
N ASP A 342 25.55 -4.00 -4.73
CA ASP A 342 25.09 -3.05 -3.73
C ASP A 342 25.80 -3.27 -2.37
N ASN A 343 26.65 -4.30 -2.26
CA ASN A 343 27.41 -4.63 -1.06
C ASN A 343 28.36 -3.50 -0.65
N ASP A 344 29.08 -2.90 -1.61
CA ASP A 344 29.95 -1.74 -1.36
C ASP A 344 29.21 -0.59 -0.67
N ARG A 345 27.94 -0.35 -1.05
CA ARG A 345 27.14 0.73 -0.45
C ARG A 345 26.78 0.42 1.00
N LEU A 346 26.45 -0.85 1.29
CA LEU A 346 26.22 -1.32 2.65
C LEU A 346 27.49 -1.19 3.50
N LEU A 347 28.64 -1.64 3.01
CA LEU A 347 29.91 -1.56 3.74
C LEU A 347 30.33 -0.11 4.04
N ASN A 348 30.18 0.79 3.06
CA ASN A 348 30.40 2.22 3.27
C ASN A 348 29.46 2.80 4.33
N THR A 349 28.22 2.31 4.38
CA THR A 349 27.23 2.72 5.36
C THR A 349 27.58 2.25 6.78
N LEU A 350 28.06 1.01 6.93
CA LEU A 350 28.55 0.48 8.21
C LEU A 350 29.81 1.23 8.68
N THR A 351 30.72 1.53 7.75
CA THR A 351 31.92 2.35 7.99
C THR A 351 31.54 3.73 8.52
N ARG A 352 30.55 4.39 7.89
CA ARG A 352 30.04 5.68 8.36
C ARG A 352 29.41 5.57 9.76
N LEU A 353 28.67 4.49 10.04
CA LEU A 353 28.06 4.28 11.36
C LEU A 353 29.14 4.16 12.45
N ARG A 354 30.25 3.46 12.16
CA ARG A 354 31.45 3.41 13.02
C ARG A 354 32.07 4.80 13.20
N ASP A 355 32.28 5.53 12.10
CA ASP A 355 32.96 6.83 12.10
C ASP A 355 32.18 7.93 12.83
N LEU A 356 30.87 7.75 13.04
CA LEU A 356 30.07 8.59 13.95
C LEU A 356 30.46 8.43 15.43
N GLY A 357 31.36 7.50 15.77
CA GLY A 357 31.79 7.22 17.13
C GLY A 357 31.06 6.04 17.77
N ASN A 358 30.64 5.07 16.96
CA ASN A 358 29.99 3.84 17.41
C ASN A 358 30.89 2.63 17.19
N THR A 359 30.60 1.53 17.90
CA THR A 359 31.21 0.23 17.66
C THR A 359 30.24 -0.62 16.85
N VAL A 360 30.69 -1.19 15.74
CA VAL A 360 29.87 -2.04 14.87
C VAL A 360 30.47 -3.44 14.88
N ILE A 361 29.71 -4.41 15.40
CA ILE A 361 30.04 -5.84 15.38
C ILE A 361 29.12 -6.49 14.36
N VAL A 362 29.70 -7.14 13.37
CA VAL A 362 28.94 -7.77 12.28
C VAL A 362 29.29 -9.25 12.22
N VAL A 363 28.26 -10.10 12.24
CA VAL A 363 28.39 -11.52 11.87
C VAL A 363 28.23 -11.59 10.36
N GLU A 364 29.24 -12.05 9.64
CA GLU A 364 29.24 -12.09 8.17
C GLU A 364 30.04 -13.29 7.66
N HIS A 365 29.73 -13.67 6.43
CA HIS A 365 30.46 -14.67 5.66
C HIS A 365 30.87 -14.15 4.27
N ASP A 366 30.46 -12.94 3.89
CA ASP A 366 30.89 -12.29 2.65
C ASP A 366 32.39 -11.91 2.66
N GLU A 367 33.05 -12.16 1.53
CA GLU A 367 34.49 -11.94 1.39
C GLU A 367 34.86 -10.45 1.45
N GLU A 368 34.09 -9.57 0.78
CA GLU A 368 34.36 -8.14 0.76
C GLU A 368 34.17 -7.52 2.15
N ALA A 369 33.12 -7.94 2.86
CA ALA A 369 32.86 -7.54 4.23
C ALA A 369 34.03 -7.89 5.15
N ILE A 370 34.49 -9.16 5.13
CA ILE A 370 35.61 -9.60 5.98
C ILE A 370 36.90 -8.85 5.62
N ARG A 371 37.17 -8.61 4.34
CA ARG A 371 38.36 -7.88 3.88
C ARG A 371 38.34 -6.39 4.26
N SER A 372 37.16 -5.79 4.34
CA SER A 372 36.97 -4.38 4.69
C SER A 372 36.98 -4.10 6.19
N ALA A 373 36.87 -5.13 7.03
CA ALA A 373 36.78 -4.99 8.47
C ALA A 373 38.09 -4.45 9.09
N ASP A 374 37.97 -3.63 10.14
CA ASP A 374 39.13 -3.19 10.93
C ASP A 374 39.71 -4.34 11.76
N HIS A 375 38.84 -5.23 12.23
CA HIS A 375 39.17 -6.37 13.07
C HIS A 375 38.21 -7.53 12.79
N VAL A 376 38.75 -8.74 12.74
CA VAL A 376 38.02 -9.97 12.44
C VAL A 376 38.24 -10.95 13.59
N VAL A 377 37.17 -11.60 14.03
CA VAL A 377 37.19 -12.69 15.01
C VAL A 377 36.61 -13.93 14.35
N ASP A 378 37.44 -14.94 14.11
CA ASP A 378 37.03 -16.21 13.51
C ASP A 378 36.66 -17.23 14.60
N ILE A 379 35.43 -17.72 14.56
CA ILE A 379 34.88 -18.67 15.54
C ILE A 379 34.76 -20.05 14.91
N GLY A 380 35.28 -21.06 15.60
CA GLY A 380 35.27 -22.44 15.10
C GLY A 380 35.89 -23.41 16.10
N PRO A 381 36.61 -24.46 15.63
CA PRO A 381 36.89 -24.85 14.24
C PRO A 381 35.73 -25.56 13.51
N GLY A 382 34.67 -25.96 14.22
CA GLY A 382 33.47 -26.57 13.65
C GLY A 382 32.19 -26.03 14.29
N ALA A 383 31.05 -26.63 13.96
CA ALA A 383 29.77 -26.27 14.55
C ALA A 383 29.47 -27.06 15.84
N GLY A 384 28.54 -26.56 16.67
CA GLY A 384 28.06 -27.25 17.88
C GLY A 384 29.16 -27.51 18.89
N ILE A 385 29.26 -28.74 19.38
CA ILE A 385 30.28 -29.16 20.38
C ILE A 385 31.72 -29.03 19.88
N HIS A 386 31.91 -28.92 18.56
CA HIS A 386 33.22 -28.76 17.92
C HIS A 386 33.59 -27.28 17.70
N GLY A 387 32.71 -26.35 18.09
CA GLY A 387 32.88 -24.91 17.93
C GLY A 387 33.10 -24.16 19.25
N GLY A 388 32.76 -22.87 19.24
CA GLY A 388 32.74 -22.02 20.43
C GLY A 388 34.12 -21.54 20.90
N LYS A 389 35.14 -21.65 20.05
CA LYS A 389 36.49 -21.15 20.33
C LYS A 389 36.88 -20.07 19.31
N ILE A 390 37.64 -19.09 19.76
CA ILE A 390 38.30 -18.13 18.86
C ILE A 390 39.49 -18.85 18.22
N VAL A 391 39.42 -19.07 16.91
CA VAL A 391 40.45 -19.78 16.14
C VAL A 391 41.51 -18.81 15.65
N ALA A 392 41.09 -17.61 15.26
CA ALA A 392 41.95 -16.52 14.86
C ALA A 392 41.28 -15.17 15.21
N GLN A 393 42.09 -14.16 15.51
CA GLN A 393 41.63 -12.79 15.67
C GLN A 393 42.73 -11.81 15.24
N GLY A 394 42.37 -10.67 14.68
CA GLY A 394 43.31 -9.67 14.18
C GLY A 394 42.74 -8.85 13.03
N SER A 395 43.58 -8.07 12.38
CA SER A 395 43.25 -7.44 11.10
C SER A 395 43.04 -8.49 10.00
N PRO A 396 42.29 -8.18 8.92
CA PRO A 396 42.11 -9.11 7.80
C PRO A 396 43.44 -9.63 7.21
N ALA A 397 44.47 -8.78 7.18
CA ALA A 397 45.81 -9.16 6.72
C ALA A 397 46.50 -10.19 7.64
N GLU A 398 46.29 -10.08 8.96
CA GLU A 398 46.80 -11.05 9.94
C GLU A 398 46.02 -12.37 9.86
N ILE A 399 44.69 -12.33 9.70
CA ILE A 399 43.86 -13.53 9.54
C ILE A 399 44.34 -14.37 8.35
N LEU A 400 44.65 -13.75 7.21
CA LEU A 400 45.14 -14.45 6.02
C LEU A 400 46.41 -15.29 6.27
N GLN A 401 47.22 -14.91 7.25
CA GLN A 401 48.45 -15.60 7.61
C GLN A 401 48.24 -16.73 8.63
N GLN A 402 47.06 -16.84 9.24
CA GLN A 402 46.79 -17.82 10.28
C GLN A 402 46.64 -19.24 9.69
N SER A 403 47.35 -20.19 10.29
CA SER A 403 47.20 -21.61 10.04
C SER A 403 46.16 -22.21 10.99
N GLY A 404 45.12 -22.86 10.46
CA GLY A 404 44.07 -23.52 11.27
C GLY A 404 42.71 -22.82 11.26
N SER A 405 42.61 -21.61 10.70
CA SER A 405 41.34 -20.94 10.40
C SER A 405 40.80 -21.41 9.04
N LEU A 406 39.57 -21.94 9.04
CA LEU A 406 38.89 -22.33 7.80
C LEU A 406 38.60 -21.09 6.93
N THR A 407 38.21 -19.99 7.57
CA THR A 407 37.97 -18.70 6.93
C THR A 407 39.24 -18.20 6.22
N ALA A 408 40.41 -18.25 6.88
CA ALA A 408 41.68 -17.90 6.27
C ALA A 408 42.06 -18.82 5.09
N ASP A 409 41.77 -20.12 5.18
CA ASP A 409 42.02 -21.06 4.08
C ASP A 409 41.23 -20.68 2.81
N PHE A 410 39.96 -20.26 2.95
CA PHE A 410 39.13 -19.82 1.82
C PHE A 410 39.56 -18.43 1.30
N LEU A 411 39.77 -17.45 2.19
CA LEU A 411 40.16 -16.09 1.79
C LEU A 411 41.55 -16.02 1.14
N SER A 412 42.47 -16.93 1.50
CA SER A 412 43.80 -16.99 0.87
C SER A 412 43.82 -17.85 -0.40
N GLY A 413 42.72 -18.49 -0.77
CA GLY A 413 42.64 -19.44 -1.89
C GLY A 413 43.31 -20.80 -1.64
N ARG A 414 43.71 -21.12 -0.40
CA ARG A 414 44.19 -22.47 -0.03
C ARG A 414 43.08 -23.51 -0.21
N ARG A 415 41.84 -23.09 0.01
CA ARG A 415 40.60 -23.80 -0.33
C ARG A 415 39.75 -22.91 -1.23
N SER A 416 38.94 -23.52 -2.07
CA SER A 416 38.01 -22.81 -2.96
C SER A 416 36.85 -23.72 -3.37
N ILE A 417 35.72 -23.12 -3.72
CA ILE A 417 34.58 -23.83 -4.31
C ILE A 417 34.89 -24.08 -5.77
N GLN A 418 35.06 -25.36 -6.14
CA GLN A 418 35.44 -25.74 -7.50
C GLN A 418 34.27 -25.58 -8.47
N VAL A 419 34.50 -24.89 -9.58
CA VAL A 419 33.52 -24.79 -10.67
C VAL A 419 33.46 -26.12 -11.43
N PRO A 420 32.28 -26.75 -11.60
CA PRO A 420 32.16 -28.00 -12.33
C PRO A 420 32.71 -27.89 -13.76
N SER A 421 33.65 -28.77 -14.11
CA SER A 421 34.27 -28.81 -15.45
C SER A 421 33.32 -29.23 -16.57
N LYS A 422 32.24 -29.94 -16.21
CA LYS A 422 31.16 -30.34 -17.11
C LYS A 422 29.82 -29.94 -16.50
N ARG A 423 28.96 -29.30 -17.28
CA ARG A 423 27.57 -28.99 -16.93
C ARG A 423 26.65 -29.88 -17.76
N VAL A 424 25.54 -30.31 -17.16
CA VAL A 424 24.52 -31.09 -17.88
C VAL A 424 23.71 -30.12 -18.75
N PRO A 425 23.61 -30.34 -20.07
CA PRO A 425 22.82 -29.48 -20.95
C PRO A 425 21.32 -29.58 -20.64
N PRO A 426 20.54 -28.50 -20.80
CA PRO A 426 19.10 -28.53 -20.62
C PRO A 426 18.43 -29.45 -21.66
N ASN A 427 17.38 -30.15 -21.23
CA ASN A 427 16.53 -30.95 -22.11
C ASN A 427 15.24 -30.18 -22.42
N PRO A 428 15.01 -29.74 -23.67
CA PRO A 428 13.81 -28.97 -24.05
C PRO A 428 12.48 -29.70 -23.78
N LEU A 429 12.48 -31.03 -23.75
CA LEU A 429 11.29 -31.83 -23.45
C LEU A 429 10.99 -31.90 -21.94
N LYS A 430 11.90 -31.41 -21.10
CA LYS A 430 11.79 -31.41 -19.64
C LYS A 430 12.00 -30.00 -19.11
N ALA A 431 11.05 -29.12 -19.39
CA ALA A 431 11.05 -27.76 -18.88
C ALA A 431 9.65 -27.41 -18.32
N LEU A 432 9.65 -26.62 -17.25
CA LEU A 432 8.48 -25.92 -16.77
C LEU A 432 8.43 -24.56 -17.46
N ARG A 433 7.33 -24.30 -18.18
CA ARG A 433 7.14 -23.06 -18.91
C ARG A 433 6.17 -22.17 -18.15
N ILE A 434 6.62 -20.96 -17.84
CA ILE A 434 5.79 -19.89 -17.29
C ILE A 434 5.53 -18.93 -18.44
N GLU A 435 4.28 -18.66 -18.76
CA GLU A 435 3.89 -17.77 -19.87
C GLU A 435 3.20 -16.51 -19.33
N GLY A 436 3.59 -15.35 -19.85
CA GLY A 436 2.91 -14.09 -19.59
C GLY A 436 2.84 -13.67 -18.11
N ALA A 437 3.87 -13.96 -17.30
CA ALA A 437 3.86 -13.61 -15.89
C ALA A 437 3.86 -12.08 -15.68
N THR A 438 2.85 -11.56 -14.98
CA THR A 438 2.62 -10.13 -14.73
C THR A 438 2.55 -9.76 -13.25
N GLY A 439 2.84 -10.69 -12.34
CA GLY A 439 2.83 -10.42 -10.90
C GLY A 439 3.80 -9.30 -10.51
N ASN A 440 3.34 -8.36 -9.68
CA ASN A 440 4.12 -7.22 -9.19
C ASN A 440 4.75 -6.39 -10.33
N ASN A 441 6.08 -6.37 -10.42
CA ASN A 441 6.85 -5.62 -11.39
C ASN A 441 7.24 -6.43 -12.64
N LEU A 442 6.75 -7.67 -12.77
CA LEU A 442 7.02 -8.51 -13.93
C LEU A 442 6.32 -7.97 -15.18
N LYS A 443 7.05 -7.93 -16.30
CA LYS A 443 6.60 -7.36 -17.58
C LYS A 443 6.26 -8.47 -18.57
N GLU A 444 5.11 -9.12 -18.38
CA GLU A 444 4.61 -10.23 -19.22
C GLU A 444 5.70 -11.29 -19.51
N VAL A 445 6.42 -11.68 -18.46
CA VAL A 445 7.63 -12.50 -18.58
C VAL A 445 7.25 -13.94 -18.96
N THR A 446 7.85 -14.43 -20.05
CA THR A 446 7.78 -15.85 -20.43
C THR A 446 9.14 -16.49 -20.25
N VAL A 447 9.22 -17.56 -19.47
CA VAL A 447 10.48 -18.23 -19.12
C VAL A 447 10.32 -19.75 -19.08
N ASP A 448 11.33 -20.45 -19.61
CA ASP A 448 11.45 -21.91 -19.55
C ASP A 448 12.48 -22.29 -18.48
N ILE A 449 12.04 -23.01 -17.44
CA ILE A 449 12.87 -23.49 -16.33
C ILE A 449 13.16 -24.98 -16.55
N PRO A 450 14.42 -25.39 -16.82
CA PRO A 450 14.75 -26.78 -17.09
C PRO A 450 14.60 -27.65 -15.83
N ALA A 451 13.93 -28.79 -15.95
CA ALA A 451 13.70 -29.72 -14.86
C ALA A 451 14.89 -30.66 -14.65
N GLY A 452 15.18 -30.98 -13.38
CA GLY A 452 16.24 -31.91 -13.00
C GLY A 452 17.66 -31.34 -13.08
N LEU A 453 17.80 -30.02 -13.20
CA LEU A 453 19.07 -29.30 -13.15
C LEU A 453 19.15 -28.40 -11.91
N PHE A 454 20.37 -28.03 -11.52
CA PHE A 454 20.60 -26.97 -10.53
C PHE A 454 20.39 -25.61 -11.21
N VAL A 455 19.20 -25.03 -11.04
CA VAL A 455 18.82 -23.75 -11.63
C VAL A 455 19.00 -22.64 -10.60
N VAL A 456 19.58 -21.52 -11.04
CA VAL A 456 19.76 -20.31 -10.23
C VAL A 456 19.01 -19.18 -10.91
N VAL A 457 18.19 -18.43 -10.15
CA VAL A 457 17.50 -17.21 -10.59
C VAL A 457 18.24 -16.03 -9.97
N THR A 458 18.82 -15.18 -10.80
CA THR A 458 19.70 -14.04 -10.41
C THR A 458 19.39 -12.82 -11.23
#